data_AF-A0A921FCD7-F1
#
_entry.id   AF-A0A921FCD7-F1
#
_cell.length_a   1.000
_cell.length_b   1.000
_cell.length_c   1.000
_cell.angle_alpha   90.00
_cell.angle_beta   90.00
_cell.angle_gamma   90.00
#
_symmetry.space_group_name_H-M   'P 1'
#
loop_
_entity.id
_entity.type
_entity.pdbx_description
1 polymer ?
#
loop_
_entity_poly.entity_id
_entity_poly.type
_entity_poly.pdbx_seq_one_letter_code
_entity_poly.pdbx_strand_id
1 'polypeptide(L)'
;FIEHHKNDLAASLEATIVDILMDKLRKAAKNLKINEVAVAGGVSANNGLRNSFREHAGKYGWNIYIPKFSFTTDNAAMIAITGYYKYLDNDFCTIDKPAYSRVTI
;
A
#
# COMPACT_ATOMS: atom_id res chain seq x y z
N PHE A 1 16.53 24.53 18.90
CA PHE A 1 15.87 23.24 19.22
C PHE A 1 15.50 22.48 17.95
N ILE A 2 14.55 22.96 17.13
CA ILE A 2 14.06 22.24 15.93
C ILE A 2 15.21 21.85 14.96
N GLU A 3 16.06 22.81 14.57
CA GLU A 3 17.18 22.52 13.65
C GLU A 3 18.16 21.47 14.20
N HIS A 4 18.37 21.42 15.51
CA HIS A 4 19.29 20.46 16.13
C HIS A 4 18.71 19.05 16.27
N HIS A 5 17.37 18.90 16.26
CA HIS A 5 16.67 17.63 16.46
C HIS A 5 15.85 17.20 15.24
N LYS A 6 16.06 17.81 14.07
CA LYS A 6 15.26 17.59 12.87
C LYS A 6 15.17 16.11 12.47
N ASN A 7 16.29 15.39 12.56
CA ASN A 7 16.34 13.96 12.23
C ASN A 7 15.56 13.11 13.25
N ASP A 8 15.73 13.40 14.54
CA ASP A 8 15.02 12.68 15.62
C ASP A 8 13.51 12.90 15.53
N LEU A 9 13.09 14.14 15.23
CA LEU A 9 11.69 14.51 15.02
C LEU A 9 11.10 13.78 13.81
N ALA A 10 11.82 13.75 12.69
CA ALA A 10 11.38 13.05 11.47
C ALA A 10 11.27 11.54 11.70
N ALA A 11 12.26 10.93 12.35
CA ALA A 11 12.26 9.50 12.66
C ALA A 11 11.15 9.13 13.64
N SER A 12 10.92 9.94 14.68
CA SER A 12 9.85 9.71 15.65
C SER A 12 8.46 9.82 15.00
N LEU A 13 8.30 10.76 14.05
CA LEU A 13 7.07 10.90 13.28
C LEU A 13 6.86 9.69 12.36
N GLU A 14 7.88 9.27 11.61
CA GLU A 14 7.81 8.08 10.75
C GLU A 14 7.43 6.84 11.57
N ALA A 15 8.11 6.59 12.69
CA ALA A 15 7.82 5.47 13.59
C ALA A 15 6.37 5.49 14.06
N THR A 16 5.89 6.66 14.53
CA THR A 16 4.51 6.82 15.00
C THR A 16 3.49 6.53 13.90
N ILE A 17 3.73 7.01 12.68
CA ILE A 17 2.85 6.76 11.53
C ILE A 17 2.83 5.27 11.18
N VAL A 18 3.99 4.63 11.10
CA VAL A 18 4.12 3.20 10.79
C VAL A 18 3.40 2.34 11.84
N ASP A 19 3.58 2.65 13.13
CA ASP A 19 2.93 1.93 14.22
C ASP A 19 1.40 2.01 14.13
N ILE A 20 0.85 3.20 13.85
CA ILE A 20 -0.59 3.39 13.68
C ILE A 20 -1.12 2.58 12.48
N LEU A 21 -0.39 2.57 11.37
CA LEU A 21 -0.77 1.80 10.18
C LEU A 21 -0.75 0.30 10.46
N MET A 22 0.27 -0.21 11.15
CA MET A 22 0.41 -1.63 11.48
C MET A 22 -0.63 -2.09 12.49
N ASP A 23 -0.96 -1.26 13.49
CA ASP A 23 -2.02 -1.59 14.43
C ASP A 23 -3.38 -1.74 13.72
N LYS A 24 -3.72 -0.81 12.84
CA LYS A 24 -4.95 -0.89 12.03
C LYS A 24 -4.95 -2.11 11.11
N LEU A 25 -3.83 -2.36 10.43
CA LEU A 25 -3.69 -3.49 9.53
C LEU A 25 -3.86 -4.83 10.25
N ARG A 26 -3.24 -4.98 11.43
CA ARG A 26 -3.38 -6.17 12.27
C ARG A 26 -4.82 -6.39 12.71
N LYS A 27 -5.51 -5.32 13.12
CA LYS A 27 -6.93 -5.39 13.49
C LYS A 27 -7.79 -5.83 12.30
N ALA A 28 -7.56 -5.25 11.12
CA ALA A 28 -8.26 -5.63 9.90
C ALA A 28 -8.01 -7.09 9.51
N ALA A 29 -6.75 -7.53 9.48
CA ALA A 29 -6.36 -8.89 9.13
C ALA A 29 -7.00 -9.92 10.07
N LYS A 30 -6.98 -9.65 11.39
CA LYS A 30 -7.61 -10.50 12.40
C LYS A 30 -9.13 -10.58 12.21
N ASN A 31 -9.79 -9.44 11.96
CA ASN A 31 -11.24 -9.37 11.81
C ASN A 31 -11.72 -10.09 10.53
N LEU A 32 -10.98 -9.91 9.43
CA LEU A 32 -11.27 -10.55 8.14
C LEU A 32 -10.77 -12.00 8.05
N LYS A 33 -9.98 -12.45 9.04
CA LYS A 33 -9.36 -13.78 9.09
C LYS A 33 -8.50 -14.10 7.86
N ILE A 34 -7.72 -13.11 7.42
CA ILE A 34 -6.82 -13.21 6.27
C ILE A 34 -5.35 -13.27 6.72
N ASN A 35 -4.51 -13.93 5.93
CA ASN A 35 -3.06 -13.94 6.11
C ASN A 35 -2.34 -13.28 4.92
N GLU A 36 -3.05 -12.98 3.85
CA GLU A 36 -2.55 -12.35 2.64
C GLU A 36 -2.62 -10.84 2.79
N VAL A 37 -1.47 -10.20 2.78
CA VAL A 37 -1.37 -8.77 3.06
C VAL A 37 -0.50 -8.09 2.01
N ALA A 38 -1.10 -7.16 1.26
CA ALA A 38 -0.40 -6.39 0.24
C ALA A 38 -0.25 -4.93 0.67
N VAL A 39 0.80 -4.27 0.19
CA VAL A 39 1.01 -2.83 0.35
C VAL A 39 1.18 -2.16 -1.01
N ALA A 40 0.52 -1.03 -1.21
CA ALA A 40 0.54 -0.28 -2.47
C ALA A 40 0.54 1.24 -2.22
N GLY A 41 0.72 2.01 -3.29
CA GLY A 41 0.78 3.48 -3.26
C GLY A 41 2.16 4.03 -2.88
N GLY A 42 2.37 5.34 -3.09
CA GLY A 42 3.71 5.95 -2.96
C GLY A 42 4.36 5.76 -1.57
N VAL A 43 3.56 5.77 -0.50
CA VAL A 43 4.05 5.55 0.89
C VAL A 43 4.59 4.13 1.08
N SER A 44 4.18 3.17 0.25
CA SER A 44 4.76 1.81 0.27
C SER A 44 6.23 1.77 -0.14
N ALA A 45 6.79 2.86 -0.67
CA ALA A 45 8.23 3.00 -0.90
C ALA A 45 9.02 3.34 0.38
N ASN A 46 8.35 3.66 1.49
CA ASN A 46 9.01 3.97 2.75
C ASN A 46 9.70 2.73 3.36
N ASN A 47 10.97 2.87 3.75
CA ASN A 47 11.76 1.75 4.28
C ASN A 47 11.32 1.32 5.67
N GLY A 48 10.97 2.25 6.57
CA GLY A 48 10.44 1.91 7.90
C GLY A 48 9.18 1.05 7.80
N LEU A 49 8.25 1.44 6.93
CA LEU A 49 7.03 0.70 6.66
C LEU A 49 7.31 -0.69 6.09
N ARG A 50 8.18 -0.81 5.07
CA ARG A 50 8.56 -2.09 4.47
C ARG A 50 9.19 -3.05 5.49
N ASN A 51 10.03 -2.52 6.38
CA ASN A 51 10.67 -3.32 7.42
C ASN A 51 9.63 -3.80 8.45
N SER A 52 8.72 -2.92 8.86
CA SER A 52 7.64 -3.28 9.78
C SER A 52 6.72 -4.36 9.21
N PHE A 53 6.37 -4.30 7.91
CA PHE A 53 5.64 -5.37 7.23
C PHE A 53 6.35 -6.73 7.31
N ARG A 54 7.66 -6.78 7.08
CA ARG A 54 8.45 -8.03 7.16
C ARG A 54 8.50 -8.59 8.57
N GLU A 55 8.68 -7.73 9.56
CA GLU A 55 8.64 -8.12 10.97
C GLU A 55 7.28 -8.73 11.34
N HIS A 56 6.20 -8.04 10.96
CA HIS A 56 4.84 -8.49 11.23
C HIS A 56 4.50 -9.78 10.48
N ALA A 57 5.01 -9.95 9.25
CA ALA A 57 4.86 -11.20 8.51
C ALA A 57 5.38 -12.41 9.30
N GLY A 58 6.60 -12.30 9.86
CA GLY A 58 7.18 -13.35 10.69
C GLY A 58 6.40 -13.58 11.99
N LYS A 59 5.90 -12.50 12.61
CA LYS A 59 5.19 -12.57 13.90
C LYS A 59 3.78 -13.13 13.81
N TYR A 60 3.07 -12.85 12.72
CA TYR A 60 1.65 -13.20 12.54
C TYR A 60 1.40 -14.23 11.45
N GLY A 61 2.45 -14.76 10.81
CA GLY A 61 2.33 -15.76 9.75
C GLY A 61 1.71 -15.21 8.47
N TRP A 62 1.93 -13.92 8.16
CA TRP A 62 1.37 -13.31 6.96
C TRP A 62 2.21 -13.60 5.72
N ASN A 63 1.54 -13.82 4.61
CA ASN A 63 2.10 -13.77 3.27
C ASN A 63 2.05 -12.32 2.78
N ILE A 64 3.21 -11.68 2.69
CA ILE A 64 3.30 -10.26 2.32
C ILE A 64 3.66 -10.04 0.85
N TYR A 65 2.97 -9.07 0.22
CA TYR A 65 3.21 -8.68 -1.16
C TYR A 65 3.67 -7.22 -1.20
N ILE A 66 4.98 -7.03 -1.40
CA ILE A 66 5.61 -5.71 -1.49
C ILE A 66 6.12 -5.50 -2.92
N PRO A 67 5.57 -4.57 -3.70
CA PRO A 67 6.02 -4.32 -5.06
C PRO A 67 7.43 -3.69 -5.09
N LYS A 68 8.12 -3.85 -6.23
CA LYS A 68 9.34 -3.11 -6.53
C LYS A 68 9.05 -1.61 -6.51
N PHE A 69 10.04 -0.78 -6.16
CA PHE A 69 9.87 0.68 -6.08
C PHE A 69 9.36 1.31 -7.38
N SER A 70 9.75 0.78 -8.54
CA SER A 70 9.25 1.25 -9.84
C SER A 70 7.74 1.08 -10.03
N PHE A 71 7.08 0.28 -9.18
CA PHE A 71 5.66 0.00 -9.23
C PHE A 71 4.89 0.53 -8.02
N THR A 72 5.53 1.25 -7.09
CA THR A 72 4.84 1.80 -5.92
C THR A 72 4.14 3.13 -6.21
N THR A 73 4.64 3.89 -7.17
CA THR A 73 4.06 5.16 -7.63
C THR A 73 3.21 4.94 -8.88
N ASP A 74 2.38 5.92 -9.22
CA ASP A 74 1.50 5.85 -10.39
C ASP A 74 2.31 5.59 -11.67
N ASN A 75 1.89 4.57 -12.43
CA ASN A 75 2.57 4.15 -13.66
C ASN A 75 1.59 3.47 -14.62
N ALA A 76 1.91 3.46 -15.92
CA ALA A 76 1.05 2.85 -16.93
C ALA A 76 0.95 1.31 -16.81
N ALA A 77 1.93 0.64 -16.19
CA ALA A 77 1.90 -0.82 -16.04
C ALA A 77 0.75 -1.27 -15.13
N MET A 78 0.43 -0.51 -14.07
CA MET A 78 -0.71 -0.82 -13.19
C MET A 78 -2.06 -0.68 -13.93
N ILE A 79 -2.15 0.26 -14.88
CA ILE A 79 -3.34 0.44 -15.72
C ILE A 79 -3.45 -0.70 -16.73
N ALA A 80 -2.34 -1.09 -17.36
CA ALA A 80 -2.30 -2.17 -18.33
C ALA A 80 -2.72 -3.52 -17.72
N ILE A 81 -2.18 -3.89 -16.55
CA ILE A 81 -2.54 -5.16 -15.89
C ILE A 81 -4.00 -5.16 -15.43
N THR A 82 -4.52 -4.03 -14.97
CA THR A 82 -5.94 -3.89 -14.61
C THR A 82 -6.84 -4.06 -15.83
N GLY A 83 -6.47 -3.45 -16.97
CA GLY A 83 -7.17 -3.61 -18.23
C GLY A 83 -7.14 -5.06 -18.75
N TYR A 84 -6.01 -5.76 -18.60
CA TYR A 84 -5.88 -7.17 -18.96
C TYR A 84 -6.84 -8.07 -18.16
N TYR A 85 -6.91 -7.91 -16.84
CA TYR A 85 -7.86 -8.69 -16.04
C TYR A 85 -9.33 -8.35 -16.34
N LYS A 86 -9.67 -7.06 -16.52
CA LYS A 86 -11.01 -6.65 -16.98
C LYS A 86 -11.38 -7.27 -18.33
N TYR A 87 -10.43 -7.34 -19.26
CA TYR A 87 -10.64 -7.99 -20.55
C TYR A 87 -10.95 -9.49 -20.38
N LEU A 88 -10.20 -10.20 -19.53
CA LEU A 88 -10.47 -11.61 -19.24
C LEU A 88 -11.85 -11.83 -18.60
N ASP A 89 -12.28 -10.89 -17.75
CA ASP A 89 -13.59 -10.91 -17.09
C ASP A 89 -14.74 -10.43 -18.00
N ASN A 90 -14.46 -10.09 -19.26
CA ASN A 90 -15.40 -9.47 -20.21
C ASN A 90 -16.04 -8.15 -19.70
N ASP A 91 -15.36 -7.44 -18.79
CA ASP A 91 -15.76 -6.12 -18.28
C ASP A 91 -15.24 -5.02 -19.22
N PHE A 92 -16.00 -4.76 -20.28
CA PHE A 92 -15.67 -3.74 -21.29
C PHE A 92 -16.28 -2.37 -20.99
N CYS A 93 -15.60 -1.33 -21.47
CA CYS A 93 -16.06 0.05 -21.39
C CYS A 93 -16.41 0.56 -22.79
N THR A 94 -17.55 1.22 -22.94
CA THR A 94 -17.93 1.91 -24.16
C THR A 94 -17.08 3.18 -24.36
N ILE A 95 -16.91 3.61 -25.61
CA ILE A 95 -16.02 4.72 -25.98
C ILE A 95 -16.54 6.10 -25.55
N ASP A 96 -17.83 6.21 -25.26
CA ASP A 96 -18.51 7.43 -24.84
C ASP A 96 -18.37 7.72 -23.33
N LYS A 97 -17.77 6.82 -22.54
CA LYS A 97 -17.63 7.06 -21.10
C LYS A 97 -16.73 8.27 -20.83
N PRO A 98 -17.20 9.23 -20.02
CA PRO A 98 -16.41 10.41 -19.66
C PRO A 98 -15.37 10.08 -18.59
N ALA A 99 -14.39 10.97 -18.43
CA ALA A 99 -13.48 10.93 -17.30
C ALA A 99 -14.17 11.45 -16.03
N TYR A 100 -13.93 10.78 -14.90
CA TYR A 100 -14.44 11.18 -13.59
C TYR A 100 -13.28 11.53 -12.67
N SER A 101 -13.31 12.73 -12.08
CA SER A 101 -12.31 13.15 -11.07
C SER A 101 -12.58 12.57 -9.68
N ARG A 102 -13.80 12.06 -9.45
CA ARG A 102 -14.21 11.36 -8.23
C ARG A 102 -14.88 10.05 -8.61
N VAL A 103 -14.25 8.95 -8.20
CA VAL A 103 -14.73 7.58 -8.42
C VAL A 103 -14.86 6.88 -7.07
N THR A 104 -15.88 6.06 -6.93
CA THR A 104 -16.06 5.17 -5.78
C THR A 104 -15.66 3.76 -6.21
N ILE A 105 -14.83 3.11 -5.38
CA ILE A 105 -14.36 1.72 -5.55
C ILE A 105 -15.17 0.83 -4.60
#